data_AF-A0A2D6LJK4-F1
#
_entry.id   AF-A0A2D6LJK4-F1
#
_cell.length_a   1.000
_cell.length_b   1.000
_cell.length_c   1.000
_cell.angle_alpha   90.00
_cell.angle_beta   90.00
_cell.angle_gamma   90.00
#
_symmetry.space_group_name_H-M   'P 1'
#
loop_
_entity.id
_entity.type
_entity.pdbx_description
1 polymer ?
#
loop_
_entity_poly.entity_id
_entity_poly.type
_entity_poly.pdbx_seq_one_letter_code
_entity_poly.pdbx_strand_id
1 'polypeptide(L)'
;MKTIINQALTKQRGSLFYADIEDKRVYYKEIAHPVDFARLYKQERPMCEFKSPLRMGTGRPFITYPAESRKSEGIKETDVLLVRICRENQEVEFVTKMYKWRKLHIPQIIVDKLNIQNNENIFVKIIARDKCLPESYQQIDLAQIVHYDKNVKIIPRAKNYITIYRKQKEPITIPRFIQLSSNLIELFFLVHGDGHYAYKLYFANKLPELHVFVIDEFEKIFRLPKAVWRSRILLHDLRHGLYAKEYWKNAVCLNEQQFYSNSKCILRTSPAGNLRIVMDKTIVSLIFRYVFEKIKNNMEKQNAFHALNGLLAAEGGAQIGKKGLHKITLSYNMQEKTLFEKILRQTGIVELCKDQQSKTFVIEGWTNLYSFFKTFLFNEVVPFRTHSVRRKRAFEGFLNHSFTKTMIKYLSVINKNHRITVKKLSMLLKIREDSILDTLRKKQYKTYIKIEGLGINRNPFLISISKEGKDFLKLITNLEKF
;
A
#
# COMPACT_ATOMS: atom_id res chain seq x y z
N MET A 1 -36.80 17.39 -36.09
CA MET A 1 -37.44 18.24 -37.11
C MET A 1 -36.44 19.31 -37.56
N LYS A 2 -36.73 20.09 -38.61
CA LYS A 2 -35.75 20.88 -39.42
C LYS A 2 -34.77 21.76 -38.62
N THR A 3 -33.54 21.82 -39.12
CA THR A 3 -32.55 22.88 -38.86
C THR A 3 -33.00 24.20 -39.48
N ILE A 4 -32.64 25.33 -38.86
CA ILE A 4 -32.58 26.64 -39.54
C ILE A 4 -31.17 27.20 -39.29
N ILE A 5 -30.48 27.55 -40.37
CA ILE A 5 -29.26 28.35 -40.37
C ILE A 5 -29.66 29.72 -40.92
N ASN A 6 -29.14 30.80 -40.34
CA ASN A 6 -29.24 32.12 -40.94
C ASN A 6 -27.84 32.73 -41.05
N GLN A 7 -27.37 32.93 -42.28
CA GLN A 7 -26.04 33.43 -42.61
C GLN A 7 -26.14 34.75 -43.37
N ALA A 8 -26.10 35.88 -42.66
CA ALA A 8 -25.79 37.18 -43.25
C ALA A 8 -25.42 38.22 -42.18
N LEU A 9 -24.13 38.56 -42.07
CA LEU A 9 -23.60 39.94 -42.07
C LEU A 9 -22.06 39.89 -42.15
N THR A 10 -21.43 40.99 -42.57
CA THR A 10 -20.20 40.91 -43.37
C THR A 10 -19.04 41.82 -42.95
N LYS A 11 -17.82 41.36 -43.30
CA LYS A 11 -16.57 42.11 -43.54
C LYS A 11 -15.83 42.81 -42.36
N GLN A 12 -14.62 42.29 -42.12
CA GLN A 12 -13.34 43.02 -42.05
C GLN A 12 -13.31 44.44 -41.46
N ARG A 13 -12.60 44.62 -40.34
CA ARG A 13 -11.15 44.94 -40.33
C ARG A 13 -10.54 44.67 -38.95
N GLY A 14 -9.21 44.63 -38.87
CA GLY A 14 -8.50 44.03 -37.73
C GLY A 14 -8.13 45.00 -36.60
N SER A 15 -8.21 44.49 -35.37
CA SER A 15 -7.33 44.83 -34.25
C SER A 15 -7.13 43.57 -33.40
N LEU A 16 -6.04 43.49 -32.64
CA LEU A 16 -5.71 42.31 -31.82
C LEU A 16 -6.55 42.29 -30.52
N PHE A 17 -7.65 41.55 -30.52
CA PHE A 17 -8.40 41.20 -29.31
C PHE A 17 -8.74 39.70 -29.26
N TYR A 18 -8.95 39.23 -28.04
CA TYR A 18 -8.99 37.81 -27.68
C TYR A 18 -10.13 37.05 -28.34
N ALA A 19 -9.82 35.85 -28.85
CA ALA A 19 -10.84 34.83 -29.08
C ALA A 19 -11.18 34.18 -27.72
N ASP A 20 -12.31 34.57 -27.13
CA ASP A 20 -12.89 33.81 -26.03
C ASP A 20 -13.51 32.51 -26.58
N ILE A 21 -13.28 31.39 -25.89
CA ILE A 21 -13.64 30.05 -26.39
C ILE A 21 -14.47 29.32 -25.32
N GLU A 22 -15.79 29.41 -25.47
CA GLU A 22 -16.78 28.79 -24.58
C GLU A 22 -16.98 27.28 -24.76
N ASP A 23 -15.94 26.51 -25.10
CA ASP A 23 -15.97 25.04 -24.97
C ASP A 23 -14.65 24.46 -24.45
N LYS A 24 -14.69 23.87 -23.25
CA LYS A 24 -13.52 23.35 -22.53
C LYS A 24 -13.21 21.89 -22.88
N ARG A 25 -13.09 21.60 -24.18
CA ARG A 25 -12.76 20.27 -24.73
C ARG A 25 -11.52 20.29 -25.63
N VAL A 26 -10.37 20.60 -25.02
CA VAL A 26 -9.07 20.57 -25.69
C VAL A 26 -8.65 19.13 -26.00
N TYR A 27 -8.61 18.80 -27.29
CA TYR A 27 -7.85 17.66 -27.80
C TYR A 27 -6.36 18.01 -27.77
N TYR A 28 -5.54 17.16 -27.16
CA TYR A 28 -4.08 17.33 -27.21
C TYR A 28 -3.54 16.85 -28.56
N LYS A 29 -3.24 17.82 -29.44
CA LYS A 29 -2.16 17.64 -30.42
C LYS A 29 -0.81 17.60 -29.70
N GLU A 30 0.22 17.17 -30.42
CA GLU A 30 1.59 17.07 -29.93
C GLU A 30 2.09 18.39 -29.31
N ILE A 31 2.78 18.29 -28.17
CA ILE A 31 3.50 19.42 -27.55
C ILE A 31 4.95 18.99 -27.38
N ALA A 32 5.86 19.84 -27.87
CA ALA A 32 7.29 19.57 -27.90
C ALA A 32 7.99 19.88 -26.56
N HIS A 33 9.20 19.34 -26.44
CA HIS A 33 10.26 19.64 -25.47
C HIS A 33 9.96 19.42 -23.96
N PRO A 34 10.66 18.48 -23.29
CA PRO A 34 10.45 18.19 -21.85
C PRO A 34 10.70 19.36 -20.88
N VAL A 35 11.51 20.35 -21.27
CA VAL A 35 11.91 21.47 -20.39
C VAL A 35 10.74 22.43 -20.16
N ASP A 36 10.01 22.77 -21.22
CA ASP A 36 8.85 23.66 -21.14
C ASP A 36 7.65 22.96 -20.49
N PHE A 37 7.50 21.65 -20.72
CA PHE A 37 6.57 20.81 -19.93
C PHE A 37 6.91 20.85 -18.43
N ALA A 38 8.18 20.69 -18.05
CA ALA A 38 8.61 20.77 -16.64
C ALA A 38 8.47 22.17 -16.02
N ARG A 39 8.47 23.23 -16.85
CA ARG A 39 8.21 24.62 -16.43
C ARG A 39 6.72 24.89 -16.22
N LEU A 40 5.86 24.47 -17.14
CA LEU A 40 4.40 24.48 -16.99
C LEU A 40 3.95 23.67 -15.76
N TYR A 41 4.52 22.47 -15.56
CA TYR A 41 4.25 21.58 -14.43
C TYR A 41 4.56 22.21 -13.05
N LYS A 42 5.43 23.23 -12.98
CA LYS A 42 5.70 24.01 -11.76
C LYS A 42 4.75 25.20 -11.56
N GLN A 43 3.98 25.59 -12.57
CA GLN A 43 3.11 26.77 -12.56
C GLN A 43 1.62 26.41 -12.58
N GLU A 44 1.23 25.23 -13.08
CA GLU A 44 -0.16 24.74 -12.98
C GLU A 44 -0.59 24.48 -11.52
N ARG A 45 -1.72 25.06 -11.11
CA ARG A 45 -2.42 24.64 -9.90
C ARG A 45 -3.10 23.28 -10.17
N PRO A 46 -2.79 22.20 -9.42
CA PRO A 46 -3.24 20.86 -9.78
C PRO A 46 -4.74 20.63 -9.48
N MET A 47 -5.60 20.88 -10.47
CA MET A 47 -7.05 20.63 -10.39
C MET A 47 -7.52 19.49 -11.29
N CYS A 48 -7.43 18.26 -10.77
CA CYS A 48 -8.44 17.24 -11.04
C CYS A 48 -9.32 17.10 -9.80
N GLU A 49 -10.40 17.89 -9.71
CA GLU A 49 -11.43 17.72 -8.66
C GLU A 49 -12.19 16.40 -8.88
N PHE A 50 -11.66 15.29 -8.35
CA PHE A 50 -12.41 14.05 -8.25
C PHE A 50 -13.49 14.18 -7.16
N LYS A 51 -14.68 14.66 -7.55
CA LYS A 51 -15.92 14.68 -6.74
C LYS A 51 -16.50 13.27 -6.52
N SER A 52 -15.64 12.33 -6.11
CA SER A 52 -15.94 10.94 -5.81
C SER A 52 -16.50 10.80 -4.39
N PRO A 53 -17.80 10.49 -4.22
CA PRO A 53 -18.48 10.62 -2.93
C PRO A 53 -17.85 9.74 -1.84
N LEU A 54 -17.36 10.36 -0.76
CA LEU A 54 -16.87 9.64 0.42
C LEU A 54 -18.01 8.86 1.12
N ARG A 55 -17.63 7.81 1.86
CA ARG A 55 -18.57 6.94 2.60
C ARG A 55 -18.12 6.76 4.07
N MET A 56 -18.02 7.87 4.80
CA MET A 56 -17.69 7.87 6.24
C MET A 56 -18.86 7.45 7.15
N GLY A 57 -20.07 7.42 6.61
CA GLY A 57 -21.32 6.87 7.17
C GLY A 57 -22.31 6.52 6.04
N THR A 58 -23.56 6.16 6.35
CA THR A 58 -24.63 5.94 5.35
C THR A 58 -25.34 7.24 4.95
N GLY A 59 -25.95 7.27 3.75
CA GLY A 59 -26.67 8.44 3.23
C GLY A 59 -26.42 8.71 1.74
N ARG A 60 -27.36 8.26 0.92
CA ARG A 60 -28.03 9.10 -0.08
C ARG A 60 -29.42 9.37 0.53
N PRO A 61 -30.15 10.44 0.19
CA PRO A 61 -31.60 10.42 0.41
C PRO A 61 -32.17 9.21 -0.34
N PHE A 62 -32.78 8.29 0.42
CA PHE A 62 -33.55 7.19 -0.14
C PHE A 62 -34.74 6.88 0.76
N ILE A 63 -35.89 6.72 0.14
CA ILE A 63 -37.08 6.17 0.80
C ILE A 63 -36.99 4.65 0.63
N THR A 64 -37.25 3.90 1.70
CA THR A 64 -37.30 2.43 1.63
C THR A 64 -38.75 2.00 1.56
N TYR A 65 -39.19 1.51 0.40
CA TYR A 65 -40.59 1.16 0.19
C TYR A 65 -40.96 -0.12 0.97
N PRO A 66 -42.12 -0.18 1.66
CA PRO A 66 -42.51 -1.33 2.47
C PRO A 66 -42.56 -2.64 1.68
N ALA A 67 -42.20 -3.75 2.32
CA ALA A 67 -42.21 -5.07 1.68
C ALA A 67 -43.63 -5.57 1.35
N GLU A 68 -44.59 -5.18 2.17
CA GLU A 68 -46.01 -5.57 2.12
C GLU A 68 -46.72 -4.80 1.00
N SER A 69 -46.70 -3.45 1.03
CA SER A 69 -47.18 -2.57 -0.06
C SER A 69 -46.63 -2.98 -1.44
N ARG A 70 -45.31 -3.17 -1.55
CA ARG A 70 -44.66 -3.61 -2.80
C ARG A 70 -45.15 -4.98 -3.30
N LYS A 71 -45.61 -5.87 -2.41
CA LYS A 71 -46.19 -7.17 -2.77
C LYS A 71 -47.63 -7.01 -3.26
N SER A 72 -48.48 -6.27 -2.55
CA SER A 72 -49.88 -6.02 -2.95
C SER A 72 -49.97 -5.25 -4.28
N GLU A 73 -49.06 -4.32 -4.53
CA GLU A 73 -49.00 -3.52 -5.77
C GLU A 73 -48.19 -4.20 -6.90
N GLY A 74 -47.61 -5.38 -6.63
CA GLY A 74 -46.92 -6.21 -7.63
C GLY A 74 -45.67 -5.57 -8.28
N ILE A 75 -44.99 -4.64 -7.60
CA ILE A 75 -43.93 -3.80 -8.19
C ILE A 75 -42.55 -4.49 -8.17
N LYS A 76 -41.83 -4.46 -9.31
CA LYS A 76 -40.52 -5.12 -9.50
C LYS A 76 -39.36 -4.11 -9.46
N GLU A 77 -38.13 -4.58 -9.23
CA GLU A 77 -36.90 -3.74 -9.21
C GLU A 77 -36.47 -3.24 -10.61
N THR A 78 -37.27 -3.52 -11.64
CA THR A 78 -37.14 -3.04 -13.02
C THR A 78 -38.02 -1.84 -13.32
N ASP A 79 -39.01 -1.55 -12.46
CA ASP A 79 -40.13 -0.69 -12.82
C ASP A 79 -39.79 0.79 -12.64
N VAL A 80 -40.23 1.59 -13.60
CA VAL A 80 -40.21 3.06 -13.54
C VAL A 80 -41.50 3.52 -12.86
N LEU A 81 -41.38 4.49 -11.95
CA LEU A 81 -42.43 4.91 -11.03
C LEU A 81 -42.51 6.43 -11.01
N LEU A 82 -43.72 6.97 -11.19
CA LEU A 82 -44.02 8.35 -10.82
C LEU A 82 -44.32 8.40 -9.32
N VAL A 83 -43.55 9.18 -8.58
CA VAL A 83 -43.60 9.28 -7.11
C VAL A 83 -43.89 10.70 -6.69
N ARG A 84 -44.96 10.90 -5.91
CA ARG A 84 -45.29 12.17 -5.24
C ARG A 84 -44.87 12.10 -3.77
N ILE A 85 -44.20 13.13 -3.28
CA ILE A 85 -43.93 13.36 -1.86
C ILE A 85 -44.79 14.55 -1.41
N CYS A 86 -45.44 14.42 -0.26
CA CYS A 86 -46.31 15.44 0.31
C CYS A 86 -45.82 15.83 1.73
N ARG A 87 -45.68 17.14 1.99
CA ARG A 87 -45.33 17.72 3.30
C ARG A 87 -46.02 19.08 3.43
N GLU A 88 -46.72 19.33 4.53
CA GLU A 88 -47.16 20.68 4.95
C GLU A 88 -47.71 21.54 3.80
N ASN A 89 -48.75 21.04 3.12
CA ASN A 89 -49.44 21.64 1.97
C ASN A 89 -48.60 21.82 0.68
N GLN A 90 -47.39 21.27 0.63
CA GLN A 90 -46.57 21.17 -0.58
C GLN A 90 -46.52 19.74 -1.11
N GLU A 91 -46.77 19.59 -2.41
CA GLU A 91 -46.61 18.33 -3.14
C GLU A 91 -45.54 18.49 -4.23
N VAL A 92 -44.67 17.49 -4.37
CA VAL A 92 -43.68 17.45 -5.46
C VAL A 92 -43.59 16.05 -6.05
N GLU A 93 -43.71 15.96 -7.37
CA GLU A 93 -43.60 14.73 -8.14
C GLU A 93 -42.22 14.57 -8.79
N PHE A 94 -41.80 13.32 -8.95
CA PHE A 94 -40.64 12.96 -9.77
C PHE A 94 -40.74 11.54 -10.31
N VAL A 95 -40.17 11.33 -11.49
CA VAL A 95 -39.97 9.99 -12.05
C VAL A 95 -38.69 9.40 -11.46
N THR A 96 -38.77 8.16 -10.98
CA THR A 96 -37.64 7.39 -10.48
C THR A 96 -37.81 5.91 -10.84
N LYS A 97 -36.86 5.07 -10.46
CA LYS A 97 -37.02 3.61 -10.53
C LYS A 97 -36.76 2.98 -9.18
N MET A 98 -37.36 1.83 -8.90
CA MET A 98 -37.11 1.12 -7.66
C MET A 98 -35.76 0.40 -7.72
N TYR A 99 -34.74 0.96 -7.08
CA TYR A 99 -33.43 0.35 -6.98
C TYR A 99 -33.42 -0.84 -6.01
N LYS A 100 -32.43 -1.73 -6.20
CA LYS A 100 -32.14 -2.86 -5.31
C LYS A 100 -32.25 -2.47 -3.85
N TRP A 101 -32.87 -3.36 -3.06
CA TRP A 101 -33.22 -3.14 -1.65
C TRP A 101 -34.44 -2.23 -1.42
N ARG A 102 -35.38 -2.18 -2.39
CA ARG A 102 -36.65 -1.41 -2.32
C ARG A 102 -36.44 0.11 -2.19
N LYS A 103 -35.39 0.65 -2.82
CA LYS A 103 -34.97 2.05 -2.58
C LYS A 103 -35.43 2.97 -3.71
N LEU A 104 -36.16 4.02 -3.34
CA LEU A 104 -36.48 5.15 -4.21
C LEU A 104 -35.50 6.27 -3.89
N HIS A 105 -34.77 6.78 -4.89
CA HIS A 105 -33.84 7.90 -4.70
C HIS A 105 -34.54 9.23 -4.95
N ILE A 106 -34.60 10.09 -3.92
CA ILE A 106 -35.12 11.45 -4.04
C ILE A 106 -34.04 12.35 -4.67
N PRO A 107 -34.35 13.13 -5.72
CA PRO A 107 -33.50 14.23 -6.18
C PRO A 107 -33.21 15.25 -5.07
N GLN A 108 -31.97 15.74 -4.98
CA GLN A 108 -31.57 16.68 -3.93
C GLN A 108 -32.40 17.97 -3.95
N ILE A 109 -32.71 18.50 -5.14
CA ILE A 109 -33.59 19.67 -5.33
C ILE A 109 -34.99 19.52 -4.71
N ILE A 110 -35.50 18.30 -4.55
CA ILE A 110 -36.80 18.03 -3.91
C ILE A 110 -36.65 17.94 -2.39
N VAL A 111 -35.54 17.37 -1.90
CA VAL A 111 -35.16 17.40 -0.48
C VAL A 111 -35.00 18.85 -0.01
N ASP A 112 -34.34 19.68 -0.81
CA ASP A 112 -34.10 21.10 -0.51
C ASP A 112 -35.41 21.91 -0.60
N LYS A 113 -36.22 21.74 -1.65
CA LYS A 113 -37.51 22.42 -1.83
C LYS A 113 -38.52 22.11 -0.71
N LEU A 114 -38.56 20.88 -0.23
CA LEU A 114 -39.45 20.43 0.86
C LEU A 114 -38.78 20.48 2.25
N ASN A 115 -37.61 21.12 2.36
CA ASN A 115 -36.82 21.28 3.60
C ASN A 115 -36.63 19.98 4.42
N ILE A 116 -36.50 18.83 3.74
CA ILE A 116 -36.61 17.51 4.38
C ILE A 116 -35.38 17.22 5.23
N GLN A 117 -35.59 17.07 6.54
CA GLN A 117 -34.55 16.85 7.53
C GLN A 117 -34.26 15.35 7.76
N ASN A 118 -33.31 15.11 8.67
CA ASN A 118 -32.87 13.78 9.04
C ASN A 118 -33.93 13.10 9.93
N ASN A 119 -34.18 11.81 9.72
CA ASN A 119 -35.16 11.00 10.46
C ASN A 119 -36.64 11.47 10.36
N GLU A 120 -37.00 12.46 9.54
CA GLU A 120 -38.40 12.90 9.35
C GLU A 120 -39.28 11.85 8.67
N ASN A 121 -40.54 11.78 9.09
CA ASN A 121 -41.58 10.99 8.43
C ASN A 121 -42.26 11.84 7.35
N ILE A 122 -42.30 11.34 6.12
CA ILE A 122 -42.89 12.00 4.95
C ILE A 122 -43.88 11.08 4.25
N PHE A 123 -44.98 11.65 3.72
CA PHE A 123 -45.98 10.89 2.97
C PHE A 123 -45.53 10.70 1.52
N VAL A 124 -45.78 9.51 0.96
CA VAL A 124 -45.29 9.10 -0.36
C VAL A 124 -46.36 8.31 -1.10
N LYS A 125 -46.72 8.75 -2.31
CA LYS A 125 -47.69 8.10 -3.19
C LYS A 125 -47.05 7.72 -4.52
N ILE A 126 -47.30 6.49 -4.98
CA ILE A 126 -46.97 6.05 -6.35
C ILE A 126 -48.21 6.32 -7.22
N ILE A 127 -48.01 6.89 -8.42
CA ILE A 127 -49.11 7.43 -9.25
C ILE A 127 -49.20 6.76 -10.62
N ALA A 128 -48.08 6.34 -11.22
CA ALA A 128 -48.05 5.66 -12.51
C ALA A 128 -46.91 4.62 -12.60
N ARG A 129 -47.07 3.63 -13.48
CA ARG A 129 -46.16 2.49 -13.69
C ARG A 129 -46.24 2.01 -15.14
N ASP A 130 -45.16 2.19 -15.90
CA ASP A 130 -45.07 1.78 -17.31
C ASP A 130 -43.84 0.88 -17.59
N LYS A 131 -43.80 0.31 -18.80
CA LYS A 131 -42.79 -0.66 -19.24
C LYS A 131 -41.99 -0.16 -20.46
N CYS A 132 -40.75 -0.65 -20.55
CA CYS A 132 -39.86 -0.67 -21.72
C CYS A 132 -39.25 0.66 -22.20
N LEU A 133 -37.91 0.71 -22.17
CA LEU A 133 -37.06 1.31 -23.20
C LEU A 133 -35.89 0.33 -23.48
N PRO A 134 -35.36 0.25 -24.72
CA PRO A 134 -34.37 -0.75 -25.11
C PRO A 134 -32.92 -0.39 -24.70
N GLU A 135 -32.02 -1.37 -24.77
CA GLU A 135 -30.57 -1.16 -24.61
C GLU A 135 -29.92 -0.63 -25.89
N SER A 136 -28.83 0.13 -25.74
CA SER A 136 -27.87 0.38 -26.82
C SER A 136 -26.44 0.37 -26.27
N TYR A 137 -25.53 -0.28 -27.00
CA TYR A 137 -24.10 -0.29 -26.71
C TYR A 137 -23.39 0.76 -27.57
N GLN A 138 -22.41 1.48 -27.03
CA GLN A 138 -21.06 1.58 -27.63
C GLN A 138 -20.03 2.32 -26.75
N GLN A 139 -18.75 2.00 -27.03
CA GLN A 139 -17.51 2.67 -26.59
C GLN A 139 -17.17 2.65 -25.08
N ILE A 140 -15.88 2.88 -24.78
CA ILE A 140 -15.27 2.77 -23.45
C ILE A 140 -14.54 4.07 -23.09
N ASP A 141 -14.79 4.53 -21.87
CA ASP A 141 -14.20 5.72 -21.22
C ASP A 141 -13.66 5.29 -19.85
N LEU A 142 -12.56 5.87 -19.36
CA LEU A 142 -12.02 5.58 -18.03
C LEU A 142 -12.97 5.99 -16.89
N ALA A 143 -13.93 6.89 -17.13
CA ALA A 143 -15.03 7.11 -16.18
C ALA A 143 -15.90 5.85 -15.98
N GLN A 144 -15.95 4.92 -16.93
CA GLN A 144 -16.69 3.67 -16.81
C GLN A 144 -16.10 2.73 -15.76
N ILE A 145 -14.79 2.81 -15.44
CA ILE A 145 -14.17 2.05 -14.36
C ILE A 145 -14.82 2.37 -13.00
N VAL A 146 -15.34 3.60 -12.84
CA VAL A 146 -16.08 4.04 -11.64
C VAL A 146 -17.53 3.49 -11.61
N HIS A 147 -18.05 3.02 -12.75
CA HIS A 147 -19.46 2.65 -12.94
C HIS A 147 -19.80 1.20 -12.55
N TYR A 148 -18.80 0.34 -12.29
CA TYR A 148 -18.98 -1.11 -12.18
C TYR A 148 -19.23 -1.69 -10.76
N ASP A 149 -19.23 -0.89 -9.69
CA ASP A 149 -19.42 -1.40 -8.32
C ASP A 149 -20.89 -1.78 -8.01
N LYS A 150 -21.27 -2.99 -8.44
CA LYS A 150 -22.62 -3.58 -8.31
C LYS A 150 -22.87 -4.27 -6.94
N ASN A 151 -21.95 -4.19 -5.97
CA ASN A 151 -21.75 -5.28 -4.98
C ASN A 151 -22.13 -5.02 -3.50
N VAL A 152 -22.95 -3.99 -3.18
CA VAL A 152 -23.31 -3.68 -1.76
C VAL A 152 -24.61 -4.38 -1.27
N LYS A 153 -24.54 -5.06 -0.11
CA LYS A 153 -25.56 -5.94 0.55
C LYS A 153 -25.37 -5.91 2.10
N ILE A 154 -26.28 -6.18 3.06
CA ILE A 154 -27.77 -6.26 3.16
C ILE A 154 -28.21 -5.23 4.27
N ILE A 155 -28.93 -5.38 5.42
CA ILE A 155 -29.89 -6.31 6.11
C ILE A 155 -30.88 -5.41 6.98
N PRO A 156 -32.01 -5.89 7.55
CA PRO A 156 -33.14 -5.03 7.96
C PRO A 156 -33.64 -5.08 9.45
N ARG A 157 -34.48 -4.10 9.84
CA ARG A 157 -35.60 -4.02 10.86
C ARG A 157 -35.86 -2.52 11.16
N ALA A 158 -37.02 -2.01 11.60
CA ALA A 158 -38.34 -2.58 11.92
C ALA A 158 -39.49 -1.74 11.29
N LYS A 159 -40.69 -1.67 11.90
CA LYS A 159 -41.97 -1.25 11.26
C LYS A 159 -42.26 0.27 11.21
N ASN A 160 -43.12 0.63 10.25
CA ASN A 160 -43.99 1.82 10.13
C ASN A 160 -43.41 3.25 10.06
N TYR A 161 -42.10 3.48 10.20
CA TYR A 161 -41.48 4.81 10.03
C TYR A 161 -40.26 4.79 9.11
N ILE A 162 -39.93 5.91 8.45
CA ILE A 162 -38.89 5.97 7.40
C ILE A 162 -37.74 6.91 7.78
N THR A 163 -36.63 6.34 8.22
CA THR A 163 -35.46 7.13 8.66
C THR A 163 -34.63 7.67 7.49
N ILE A 164 -34.56 9.00 7.36
CA ILE A 164 -33.76 9.71 6.35
C ILE A 164 -32.32 9.96 6.88
N TYR A 165 -31.30 9.80 6.02
CA TYR A 165 -29.88 9.92 6.38
C TYR A 165 -29.08 10.88 5.47
N ARG A 166 -28.66 12.02 6.03
CA ARG A 166 -27.76 13.03 5.46
C ARG A 166 -26.31 12.61 5.65
N LYS A 167 -25.51 12.67 4.59
CA LYS A 167 -24.07 12.36 4.65
C LYS A 167 -23.27 13.55 4.16
N GLN A 168 -22.40 14.10 5.03
CA GLN A 168 -21.28 14.89 4.54
C GLN A 168 -20.35 14.00 3.71
N LYS A 169 -19.85 14.58 2.62
CA LYS A 169 -18.86 13.97 1.72
C LYS A 169 -17.77 15.00 1.56
N GLU A 170 -16.63 14.80 2.21
CA GLU A 170 -15.43 15.51 1.81
C GLU A 170 -15.03 15.03 0.40
N PRO A 171 -14.60 15.92 -0.51
CA PRO A 171 -13.91 15.52 -1.72
C PRO A 171 -12.52 15.00 -1.35
N ILE A 172 -12.07 13.92 -1.99
CA ILE A 172 -10.67 13.49 -1.92
C ILE A 172 -10.02 13.83 -3.26
N THR A 173 -9.07 14.77 -3.23
CA THR A 173 -8.29 15.19 -4.39
C THR A 173 -6.99 14.39 -4.47
N ILE A 174 -7.02 13.28 -5.22
CA ILE A 174 -5.84 12.46 -5.51
C ILE A 174 -5.04 13.13 -6.66
N PRO A 175 -3.70 13.17 -6.61
CA PRO A 175 -2.88 13.66 -7.73
C PRO A 175 -3.20 12.95 -9.05
N ARG A 176 -3.30 13.72 -10.15
CA ARG A 176 -3.46 13.20 -11.52
C ARG A 176 -2.27 12.33 -11.96
N PHE A 177 -1.08 12.67 -11.47
CA PHE A 177 0.17 11.97 -11.72
C PHE A 177 0.79 11.57 -10.39
N ILE A 178 1.35 10.36 -10.34
CA ILE A 178 2.01 9.78 -9.16
C ILE A 178 3.42 9.36 -9.61
N GLN A 179 4.44 9.88 -8.94
CA GLN A 179 5.82 9.50 -9.21
C GLN A 179 6.11 8.10 -8.66
N LEU A 180 6.73 7.25 -9.47
CA LEU A 180 7.27 5.97 -9.00
C LEU A 180 8.49 6.24 -8.11
N SER A 181 8.34 6.00 -6.81
CA SER A 181 9.40 6.16 -5.81
C SER A 181 9.67 4.85 -5.07
N SER A 182 10.85 4.75 -4.45
CA SER A 182 11.25 3.64 -3.58
C SER A 182 10.23 3.40 -2.44
N ASN A 183 9.78 4.47 -1.77
CA ASN A 183 8.72 4.40 -0.76
C ASN A 183 7.40 3.87 -1.33
N LEU A 184 7.00 4.31 -2.53
CA LEU A 184 5.76 3.87 -3.16
C LEU A 184 5.80 2.37 -3.48
N ILE A 185 6.93 1.88 -3.99
CA ILE A 185 7.12 0.45 -4.29
C ILE A 185 7.13 -0.37 -2.99
N GLU A 186 7.84 0.07 -1.94
CA GLU A 186 7.81 -0.59 -0.63
C GLU A 186 6.40 -0.61 -0.02
N LEU A 187 5.65 0.48 -0.11
CA LEU A 187 4.25 0.58 0.30
C LEU A 187 3.36 -0.42 -0.45
N PHE A 188 3.50 -0.50 -1.77
CA PHE A 188 2.72 -1.42 -2.60
C PHE A 188 2.96 -2.88 -2.23
N PHE A 189 4.21 -3.28 -2.05
CA PHE A 189 4.54 -4.68 -1.74
C PHE A 189 4.28 -5.05 -0.27
N LEU A 190 4.41 -4.11 0.67
CA LEU A 190 3.96 -4.28 2.05
C LEU A 190 2.44 -4.52 2.12
N VAL A 191 1.64 -3.69 1.44
CA VAL A 191 0.18 -3.79 1.44
C VAL A 191 -0.35 -4.91 0.52
N HIS A 192 0.51 -5.48 -0.33
CA HIS A 192 0.20 -6.70 -1.10
C HIS A 192 0.17 -7.95 -0.22
N GLY A 193 1.10 -8.11 0.72
CA GLY A 193 1.12 -9.25 1.66
C GLY A 193 0.17 -9.07 2.85
N ASP A 194 0.42 -8.07 3.69
CA ASP A 194 -0.35 -7.80 4.93
C ASP A 194 -1.76 -7.20 4.68
N GLY A 195 -2.20 -7.13 3.42
CA GLY A 195 -3.33 -6.32 2.99
C GLY A 195 -4.16 -6.92 1.85
N HIS A 196 -5.03 -6.09 1.29
CA HIS A 196 -5.96 -6.46 0.23
C HIS A 196 -6.67 -5.23 -0.31
N TYR A 197 -7.04 -5.27 -1.60
CA TYR A 197 -7.51 -4.11 -2.36
C TYR A 197 -8.50 -4.46 -3.48
N ALA A 198 -9.24 -5.57 -3.38
CA ALA A 198 -10.22 -5.95 -4.41
C ALA A 198 -11.47 -5.04 -4.44
N TYR A 199 -12.00 -4.67 -3.27
CA TYR A 199 -13.22 -3.84 -3.12
C TYR A 199 -13.02 -2.64 -2.20
N LYS A 200 -12.07 -2.76 -1.27
CA LYS A 200 -11.61 -1.73 -0.36
C LYS A 200 -10.21 -2.06 0.09
N LEU A 201 -9.43 -1.03 0.36
CA LEU A 201 -8.06 -1.13 0.83
C LEU A 201 -8.09 -1.45 2.32
N TYR A 202 -7.48 -2.56 2.72
CA TYR A 202 -7.17 -2.82 4.13
C TYR A 202 -5.73 -3.28 4.30
N PHE A 203 -5.16 -2.95 5.45
CA PHE A 203 -3.83 -3.37 5.90
C PHE A 203 -3.96 -3.81 7.37
N ALA A 204 -3.42 -4.99 7.71
CA ALA A 204 -3.66 -5.64 9.00
C ALA A 204 -2.36 -6.17 9.62
N ASN A 205 -1.79 -5.44 10.59
CA ASN A 205 -0.56 -5.83 11.27
C ASN A 205 -0.64 -5.52 12.78
N LYS A 206 0.25 -6.13 13.58
CA LYS A 206 0.39 -5.95 15.03
C LYS A 206 1.42 -4.88 15.43
N LEU A 207 2.04 -4.20 14.46
CA LEU A 207 3.15 -3.28 14.69
C LEU A 207 2.78 -1.84 14.28
N PRO A 208 2.83 -0.85 15.19
CA PRO A 208 2.52 0.54 14.88
C PRO A 208 3.38 1.15 13.77
N GLU A 209 4.69 0.84 13.74
CA GLU A 209 5.65 1.34 12.74
C GLU A 209 5.17 1.13 11.28
N LEU A 210 4.55 -0.02 10.99
CA LEU A 210 4.03 -0.32 9.66
C LEU A 210 2.71 0.40 9.35
N HIS A 211 1.83 0.58 10.33
CA HIS A 211 0.60 1.35 10.14
C HIS A 211 0.88 2.84 9.93
N VAL A 212 1.85 3.40 10.67
CA VAL A 212 2.32 4.78 10.48
C VAL A 212 2.93 4.94 9.08
N PHE A 213 3.87 4.08 8.68
CA PHE A 213 4.44 4.12 7.32
C PHE A 213 3.35 4.04 6.22
N VAL A 214 2.37 3.14 6.37
CA VAL A 214 1.28 3.01 5.39
C VAL A 214 0.44 4.29 5.32
N ILE A 215 -0.02 4.81 6.46
CA ILE A 215 -0.83 6.04 6.50
C ILE A 215 -0.05 7.23 5.93
N ASP A 216 1.16 7.45 6.41
CA ASP A 216 1.97 8.62 6.08
C ASP A 216 2.36 8.65 4.59
N GLU A 217 2.71 7.51 3.99
CA GLU A 217 3.02 7.46 2.56
C GLU A 217 1.74 7.55 1.69
N PHE A 218 0.59 7.05 2.15
CA PHE A 218 -0.68 7.34 1.48
C PHE A 218 -1.08 8.82 1.55
N GLU A 219 -0.80 9.49 2.66
CA GLU A 219 -1.06 10.93 2.81
C GLU A 219 -0.12 11.76 1.92
N LYS A 220 1.19 11.47 1.92
CA LYS A 220 2.18 12.17 1.07
C LYS A 220 1.94 11.94 -0.43
N ILE A 221 1.77 10.69 -0.85
CA ILE A 221 1.81 10.30 -2.27
C ILE A 221 0.44 10.45 -2.94
N PHE A 222 -0.64 10.12 -2.23
CA PHE A 222 -2.00 10.10 -2.79
C PHE A 222 -2.90 11.23 -2.23
N ARG A 223 -2.38 12.08 -1.33
CA ARG A 223 -3.13 13.16 -0.65
C ARG A 223 -4.38 12.64 0.06
N LEU A 224 -4.24 11.52 0.75
CA LEU A 224 -5.31 10.86 1.52
C LEU A 224 -5.16 11.20 3.01
N PRO A 225 -5.89 12.18 3.56
CA PRO A 225 -5.64 12.67 4.92
C PRO A 225 -5.91 11.57 5.95
N LYS A 226 -5.06 11.46 6.97
CA LYS A 226 -5.17 10.46 8.06
C LYS A 226 -6.58 10.27 8.61
N ALA A 227 -7.37 11.35 8.72
CA ALA A 227 -8.75 11.33 9.20
C ALA A 227 -9.71 10.45 8.38
N VAL A 228 -9.45 10.22 7.08
CA VAL A 228 -10.33 9.40 6.21
C VAL A 228 -10.17 7.90 6.44
N TRP A 229 -9.11 7.48 7.12
CA TRP A 229 -8.90 6.08 7.49
C TRP A 229 -9.82 5.68 8.63
N ARG A 230 -10.25 4.42 8.63
CA ARG A 230 -11.00 3.80 9.72
C ARG A 230 -10.21 2.63 10.28
N SER A 231 -10.23 2.47 11.60
CA SER A 231 -9.53 1.43 12.33
C SER A 231 -10.50 0.37 12.83
N ARG A 232 -10.03 -0.87 12.92
CA ARG A 232 -10.71 -1.96 13.63
C ARG A 232 -9.66 -2.80 14.35
N ILE A 233 -9.89 -3.04 15.64
CA ILE A 233 -8.99 -3.86 16.44
C ILE A 233 -9.51 -5.30 16.41
N LEU A 234 -8.60 -6.22 16.05
CA LEU A 234 -8.84 -7.66 16.06
C LEU A 234 -8.27 -8.21 17.36
N LEU A 235 -9.13 -8.80 18.20
CA LEU A 235 -8.78 -9.27 19.55
C LEU A 235 -9.25 -10.71 19.74
N HIS A 236 -8.39 -11.60 20.24
CA HIS A 236 -8.80 -12.93 20.68
C HIS A 236 -9.74 -12.84 21.91
N ASP A 237 -9.35 -12.04 22.90
CA ASP A 237 -10.13 -11.72 24.08
C ASP A 237 -10.62 -10.26 24.02
N LEU A 238 -11.94 -10.09 23.97
CA LEU A 238 -12.58 -8.77 23.86
C LEU A 238 -12.50 -7.96 25.16
N ARG A 239 -12.17 -8.58 26.31
CA ARG A 239 -12.04 -7.88 27.60
C ARG A 239 -10.94 -6.82 27.59
N HIS A 240 -9.90 -6.99 26.76
CA HIS A 240 -8.86 -5.97 26.55
C HIS A 240 -9.29 -4.81 25.66
N GLY A 241 -10.56 -4.73 25.24
CA GLY A 241 -11.04 -3.81 24.22
C GLY A 241 -10.79 -2.32 24.46
N LEU A 242 -10.78 -1.87 25.73
CA LEU A 242 -10.44 -0.49 26.10
C LEU A 242 -8.94 -0.24 26.03
N TYR A 243 -8.14 -1.08 26.70
CA TYR A 243 -6.68 -1.02 26.67
C TYR A 243 -6.12 -1.04 25.25
N ALA A 244 -6.61 -1.94 24.41
CA ALA A 244 -6.20 -2.04 23.02
C ALA A 244 -6.53 -0.77 22.22
N LYS A 245 -7.68 -0.14 22.51
CA LYS A 245 -8.09 1.11 21.87
C LYS A 245 -7.17 2.26 22.25
N GLU A 246 -6.90 2.43 23.53
CA GLU A 246 -5.98 3.46 24.04
C GLU A 246 -4.55 3.26 23.49
N TYR A 247 -4.07 2.01 23.45
CA TYR A 247 -2.79 1.65 22.82
C TYR A 247 -2.73 2.07 21.35
N TRP A 248 -3.70 1.69 20.52
CA TRP A 248 -3.67 1.97 19.07
C TRP A 248 -3.98 3.43 18.73
N LYS A 249 -4.81 4.10 19.52
CA LYS A 249 -5.06 5.55 19.47
C LYS A 249 -3.75 6.31 19.64
N ASN A 250 -2.96 5.95 20.65
CA ASN A 250 -1.71 6.65 20.97
C ASN A 250 -0.54 6.21 20.06
N ALA A 251 -0.37 4.91 19.78
CA ALA A 251 0.76 4.39 19.01
C ALA A 251 0.69 4.68 17.50
N VAL A 252 -0.49 4.99 16.96
CA VAL A 252 -0.68 5.37 15.53
C VAL A 252 -1.29 6.78 15.41
N CYS A 253 -1.48 7.51 16.52
CA CYS A 253 -2.11 8.84 16.60
C CYS A 253 -3.43 8.91 15.80
N LEU A 254 -4.40 8.05 16.17
CA LEU A 254 -5.73 7.94 15.55
C LEU A 254 -6.82 8.52 16.46
N ASN A 255 -7.79 9.23 15.87
CA ASN A 255 -8.91 9.82 16.61
C ASN A 255 -9.98 8.79 16.99
N GLU A 256 -10.65 9.02 18.12
CA GLU A 256 -11.70 8.16 18.69
C GLU A 256 -12.79 7.76 17.68
N GLN A 257 -13.20 8.71 16.83
CA GLN A 257 -14.22 8.56 15.78
C GLN A 257 -13.77 7.69 14.59
N GLN A 258 -12.48 7.33 14.48
CA GLN A 258 -11.96 6.48 13.41
C GLN A 258 -12.16 4.99 13.71
N PHE A 259 -12.35 4.63 14.98
CA PHE A 259 -12.46 3.23 15.41
C PHE A 259 -13.87 2.67 15.21
N TYR A 260 -13.97 1.62 14.40
CA TYR A 260 -15.10 0.69 14.44
C TYR A 260 -15.12 -0.09 15.76
N SER A 261 -16.26 -0.74 16.04
CA SER A 261 -16.36 -1.73 17.10
C SER A 261 -15.30 -2.83 16.96
N ASN A 262 -14.70 -3.19 18.10
CA ASN A 262 -13.72 -4.27 18.22
C ASN A 262 -14.33 -5.59 17.70
N SER A 263 -13.50 -6.43 17.07
CA SER A 263 -13.97 -7.69 16.46
C SER A 263 -13.17 -8.87 16.99
N LYS A 264 -13.87 -9.96 17.33
CA LYS A 264 -13.22 -11.17 17.82
C LYS A 264 -12.36 -11.79 16.72
N CYS A 265 -11.12 -12.15 17.07
CA CYS A 265 -10.21 -12.90 16.21
C CYS A 265 -10.21 -14.38 16.61
N ILE A 266 -10.11 -15.27 15.62
CA ILE A 266 -9.93 -16.72 15.85
C ILE A 266 -8.49 -17.01 16.28
N LEU A 267 -7.52 -16.24 15.78
CA LEU A 267 -6.11 -16.37 16.14
C LEU A 267 -5.81 -15.68 17.48
N ARG A 268 -4.94 -16.28 18.28
CA ARG A 268 -4.49 -15.73 19.57
C ARG A 268 -3.67 -14.46 19.35
N THR A 269 -4.21 -13.31 19.77
CA THR A 269 -3.53 -12.01 19.74
C THR A 269 -2.86 -11.69 21.07
N SER A 270 -2.04 -10.62 21.11
CA SER A 270 -1.69 -9.94 22.36
C SER A 270 -2.91 -9.21 22.97
N PRO A 271 -2.82 -8.69 24.20
CA PRO A 271 -3.83 -7.80 24.78
C PRO A 271 -4.08 -6.52 23.98
N ALA A 272 -3.07 -6.03 23.23
CA ALA A 272 -3.23 -4.90 22.30
C ALA A 272 -3.98 -5.30 21.02
N GLY A 273 -4.11 -6.59 20.70
CA GLY A 273 -4.70 -7.04 19.44
C GLY A 273 -3.84 -6.74 18.21
N ASN A 274 -4.42 -6.98 17.03
CA ASN A 274 -3.87 -6.51 15.76
C ASN A 274 -4.74 -5.35 15.26
N LEU A 275 -4.12 -4.25 14.83
CA LEU A 275 -4.86 -3.17 14.16
C LEU A 275 -5.08 -3.55 12.69
N ARG A 276 -6.31 -3.31 12.23
CA ARG A 276 -6.66 -3.30 10.81
C ARG A 276 -7.09 -1.89 10.44
N ILE A 277 -6.27 -1.19 9.67
CA ILE A 277 -6.68 0.06 9.02
C ILE A 277 -7.41 -0.29 7.73
N VAL A 278 -8.45 0.49 7.44
CA VAL A 278 -9.38 0.27 6.33
C VAL A 278 -9.71 1.60 5.69
N MET A 279 -9.71 1.62 4.37
CA MET A 279 -10.26 2.71 3.57
C MET A 279 -11.35 2.13 2.66
N ASP A 280 -12.62 2.38 3.02
CA ASP A 280 -13.81 1.93 2.27
C ASP A 280 -14.04 2.71 0.94
N LYS A 281 -12.95 2.94 0.19
CA LYS A 281 -12.91 3.61 -1.11
C LYS A 281 -12.46 2.62 -2.20
N THR A 282 -13.43 2.09 -2.95
CA THR A 282 -13.18 1.25 -4.13
C THR A 282 -12.20 1.92 -5.10
N ILE A 283 -12.32 3.24 -5.32
CA ILE A 283 -11.44 3.99 -6.25
C ILE A 283 -9.96 4.00 -5.84
N VAL A 284 -9.63 4.14 -4.56
CA VAL A 284 -8.23 4.07 -4.10
C VAL A 284 -7.69 2.65 -4.24
N SER A 285 -8.56 1.65 -4.05
CA SER A 285 -8.22 0.24 -4.23
C SER A 285 -7.97 -0.12 -5.71
N LEU A 286 -8.72 0.52 -6.62
CA LEU A 286 -8.54 0.41 -8.08
C LEU A 286 -7.28 1.14 -8.55
N ILE A 287 -7.00 2.35 -8.05
CA ILE A 287 -5.74 3.06 -8.31
C ILE A 287 -4.56 2.24 -7.79
N PHE A 288 -4.66 1.70 -6.58
CA PHE A 288 -3.64 0.83 -6.00
C PHE A 288 -3.37 -0.37 -6.92
N ARG A 289 -4.42 -1.09 -7.32
CA ARG A 289 -4.31 -2.24 -8.24
C ARG A 289 -3.67 -1.86 -9.57
N TYR A 290 -4.06 -0.72 -10.15
CA TYR A 290 -3.54 -0.25 -11.44
C TYR A 290 -2.04 0.04 -11.38
N VAL A 291 -1.60 0.81 -10.38
CA VAL A 291 -0.18 1.18 -10.25
C VAL A 291 0.66 -0.02 -9.79
N PHE A 292 0.13 -0.89 -8.92
CA PHE A 292 0.76 -2.16 -8.56
C PHE A 292 1.01 -3.04 -9.79
N GLU A 293 0.00 -3.25 -10.65
CA GLU A 293 0.15 -4.05 -11.88
C GLU A 293 1.13 -3.40 -12.87
N LYS A 294 1.17 -2.06 -12.98
CA LYS A 294 2.19 -1.35 -13.76
C LYS A 294 3.61 -1.62 -13.26
N ILE A 295 3.85 -1.50 -11.95
CA ILE A 295 5.17 -1.77 -11.33
C ILE A 295 5.54 -3.25 -11.48
N LYS A 296 4.61 -4.16 -11.20
CA LYS A 296 4.77 -5.62 -11.29
C LYS A 296 5.16 -6.09 -12.70
N ASN A 297 4.57 -5.50 -13.73
CA ASN A 297 4.88 -5.84 -15.11
C ASN A 297 6.24 -5.23 -15.51
N ASN A 298 6.40 -3.92 -15.35
CA ASN A 298 7.59 -3.15 -15.74
C ASN A 298 8.64 -3.07 -14.60
N MET A 299 8.89 -4.17 -13.90
CA MET A 299 9.79 -4.16 -12.74
C MET A 299 11.25 -4.16 -13.17
N GLU A 300 11.95 -3.06 -12.90
CA GLU A 300 13.40 -2.92 -13.08
C GLU A 300 14.18 -3.47 -11.87
N LYS A 301 15.48 -3.73 -12.04
CA LYS A 301 16.34 -4.32 -10.99
C LYS A 301 16.39 -3.51 -9.69
N GLN A 302 16.49 -2.18 -9.77
CA GLN A 302 16.51 -1.32 -8.58
C GLN A 302 15.15 -1.34 -7.87
N ASN A 303 14.05 -1.28 -8.64
CA ASN A 303 12.69 -1.38 -8.15
C ASN A 303 12.38 -2.74 -7.51
N ALA A 304 13.03 -3.82 -7.97
CA ALA A 304 12.91 -5.15 -7.36
C ALA A 304 13.48 -5.22 -5.93
N PHE A 305 14.51 -4.44 -5.58
CA PHE A 305 15.00 -4.38 -4.19
C PHE A 305 13.99 -3.73 -3.25
N HIS A 306 13.33 -2.65 -3.69
CA HIS A 306 12.24 -2.02 -2.93
C HIS A 306 11.01 -2.92 -2.84
N ALA A 307 10.66 -3.63 -3.92
CA ALA A 307 9.58 -4.62 -3.89
C ALA A 307 9.88 -5.73 -2.87
N LEU A 308 11.11 -6.28 -2.88
CA LEU A 308 11.53 -7.29 -1.91
C LEU A 308 11.55 -6.75 -0.48
N ASN A 309 11.93 -5.49 -0.27
CA ASN A 309 11.94 -4.88 1.06
C ASN A 309 10.52 -4.73 1.64
N GLY A 310 9.54 -4.34 0.81
CA GLY A 310 8.11 -4.35 1.16
C GLY A 310 7.59 -5.75 1.50
N LEU A 311 7.93 -6.76 0.69
CA LEU A 311 7.59 -8.16 0.98
C LEU A 311 8.24 -8.67 2.27
N LEU A 312 9.50 -8.32 2.55
CA LEU A 312 10.19 -8.67 3.79
C LEU A 312 9.59 -7.97 5.02
N ALA A 313 8.98 -6.80 4.86
CA ALA A 313 8.25 -6.11 5.91
C ALA A 313 6.88 -6.76 6.22
N ALA A 314 6.19 -7.33 5.21
CA ALA A 314 4.96 -8.11 5.37
C ALA A 314 5.24 -9.58 5.76
N GLU A 315 5.61 -10.42 4.79
CA GLU A 315 5.75 -11.89 4.89
C GLU A 315 7.14 -12.38 5.31
N GLY A 316 8.09 -11.45 5.49
CA GLY A 316 9.44 -11.78 5.91
C GLY A 316 9.57 -12.30 7.35
N GLY A 317 10.72 -12.86 7.69
CA GLY A 317 11.04 -13.27 9.04
C GLY A 317 12.53 -13.34 9.31
N ALA A 318 12.90 -13.14 10.57
CA ALA A 318 14.25 -13.33 11.10
C ALA A 318 14.13 -14.20 12.37
N GLN A 319 14.65 -15.42 12.30
CA GLN A 319 14.46 -16.46 13.33
C GLN A 319 15.77 -17.21 13.58
N ILE A 320 16.08 -17.55 14.84
CA ILE A 320 17.23 -18.38 15.19
C ILE A 320 17.12 -19.75 14.50
N GLY A 321 18.11 -20.12 13.70
CA GLY A 321 18.25 -21.47 13.16
C GLY A 321 18.97 -22.42 14.12
N LYS A 322 19.00 -23.73 13.82
CA LYS A 322 19.60 -24.78 14.68
C LYS A 322 21.09 -24.58 15.05
N LYS A 323 21.78 -23.58 14.48
CA LYS A 323 23.19 -23.25 14.75
C LYS A 323 23.38 -21.84 15.35
N GLY A 324 22.36 -21.27 15.99
CA GLY A 324 22.39 -19.93 16.62
C GLY A 324 22.32 -18.75 15.64
N LEU A 325 22.90 -18.91 14.45
CA LEU A 325 22.75 -18.00 13.31
C LEU A 325 21.26 -17.85 12.93
N HIS A 326 20.80 -16.62 12.75
CA HIS A 326 19.43 -16.36 12.30
C HIS A 326 19.26 -16.70 10.82
N LYS A 327 18.22 -17.45 10.46
CA LYS A 327 17.74 -17.57 9.07
C LYS A 327 16.83 -16.39 8.73
N ILE A 328 16.89 -15.95 7.47
CA ILE A 328 15.91 -15.05 6.88
C ILE A 328 14.91 -15.90 6.11
N THR A 329 13.62 -15.62 6.30
CA THR A 329 12.52 -16.32 5.63
C THR A 329 11.65 -15.33 4.86
N LEU A 330 11.07 -15.75 3.74
CA LEU A 330 9.97 -15.07 3.07
C LEU A 330 8.88 -16.10 2.77
N SER A 331 7.75 -16.00 3.49
CA SER A 331 6.57 -16.85 3.27
C SER A 331 5.81 -16.41 2.01
N TYR A 332 4.99 -17.30 1.44
CA TYR A 332 4.10 -16.97 0.31
C TYR A 332 2.92 -17.94 0.24
N ASN A 333 1.83 -17.52 -0.41
CA ASN A 333 0.85 -18.47 -0.95
C ASN A 333 1.18 -18.87 -2.41
N MET A 334 0.47 -19.87 -2.93
CA MET A 334 0.76 -20.42 -4.27
C MET A 334 0.48 -19.46 -5.42
N GLN A 335 -0.32 -18.41 -5.21
CA GLN A 335 -0.64 -17.40 -6.23
C GLN A 335 0.45 -16.31 -6.27
N GLU A 336 1.09 -16.03 -5.12
CA GLU A 336 2.22 -15.11 -4.98
C GLU A 336 3.56 -15.67 -5.44
N LYS A 337 3.78 -16.99 -5.33
CA LYS A 337 5.09 -17.64 -5.54
C LYS A 337 5.81 -17.14 -6.80
N THR A 338 5.13 -17.11 -7.95
CA THR A 338 5.71 -16.68 -9.24
C THR A 338 6.16 -15.22 -9.24
N LEU A 339 5.44 -14.33 -8.53
CA LEU A 339 5.82 -12.92 -8.38
C LEU A 339 7.02 -12.77 -7.45
N PHE A 340 7.03 -13.52 -6.34
CA PHE A 340 8.12 -13.48 -5.36
C PHE A 340 9.40 -14.05 -5.98
N GLU A 341 9.31 -15.12 -6.78
CA GLU A 341 10.44 -15.61 -7.57
C GLU A 341 10.93 -14.61 -8.62
N LYS A 342 10.05 -13.88 -9.33
CA LYS A 342 10.48 -12.82 -10.27
C LYS A 342 11.33 -11.77 -9.56
N ILE A 343 10.88 -11.32 -8.38
CA ILE A 343 11.58 -10.34 -7.54
C ILE A 343 12.93 -10.89 -7.04
N LEU A 344 12.95 -12.13 -6.52
CA LEU A 344 14.17 -12.80 -6.04
C LEU A 344 15.18 -13.06 -7.16
N ARG A 345 14.72 -13.36 -8.38
CA ARG A 345 15.57 -13.51 -9.58
C ARG A 345 16.16 -12.15 -10.00
N GLN A 346 15.36 -11.09 -10.09
CA GLN A 346 15.83 -9.75 -10.47
C GLN A 346 16.83 -9.14 -9.47
N THR A 347 16.66 -9.42 -8.19
CA THR A 347 17.60 -9.02 -7.12
C THR A 347 18.85 -9.92 -7.01
N GLY A 348 18.88 -11.07 -7.70
CA GLY A 348 19.96 -12.06 -7.60
C GLY A 348 19.98 -12.84 -6.28
N ILE A 349 18.89 -12.78 -5.50
CA ILE A 349 18.79 -13.39 -4.16
C ILE A 349 18.19 -14.81 -4.24
N VAL A 350 17.52 -15.18 -5.34
CA VAL A 350 16.96 -16.52 -5.55
C VAL A 350 17.97 -17.65 -5.36
N GLU A 351 19.23 -17.44 -5.77
CA GLU A 351 20.34 -18.41 -5.64
C GLU A 351 20.79 -18.61 -4.18
N LEU A 352 20.45 -17.66 -3.31
CA LEU A 352 20.73 -17.72 -1.87
C LEU A 352 19.62 -18.44 -1.10
N CYS A 353 18.47 -18.64 -1.73
CA CYS A 353 17.25 -19.22 -1.14
C CYS A 353 17.19 -20.74 -1.34
N LYS A 354 16.67 -21.44 -0.33
CA LYS A 354 16.08 -22.78 -0.47
C LYS A 354 14.57 -22.65 -0.41
N ASP A 355 13.85 -23.18 -1.39
CA ASP A 355 12.42 -23.44 -1.25
C ASP A 355 12.25 -24.60 -0.24
N GLN A 356 11.38 -24.41 0.76
CA GLN A 356 11.00 -25.46 1.70
C GLN A 356 9.51 -25.77 1.53
N GLN A 357 9.15 -27.05 1.71
CA GLN A 357 7.77 -27.58 1.58
C GLN A 357 6.70 -26.79 2.36
N SER A 358 7.11 -25.98 3.35
CA SER A 358 6.27 -25.04 4.10
C SER A 358 5.84 -23.78 3.33
N LYS A 359 6.10 -23.68 2.01
CA LYS A 359 5.83 -22.48 1.16
C LYS A 359 6.61 -21.27 1.67
N THR A 360 7.92 -21.42 1.74
CA THR A 360 8.82 -20.41 2.32
C THR A 360 10.16 -20.42 1.61
N PHE A 361 10.60 -19.28 1.10
CA PHE A 361 11.99 -19.10 0.68
C PHE A 361 12.86 -18.88 1.93
N VAL A 362 13.89 -19.69 2.10
CA VAL A 362 14.76 -19.66 3.29
C VAL A 362 16.19 -19.35 2.88
N ILE A 363 16.71 -18.22 3.39
CA ILE A 363 18.11 -17.83 3.29
C ILE A 363 18.78 -18.22 4.61
N GLU A 364 19.64 -19.22 4.55
CA GLU A 364 20.31 -19.79 5.73
C GLU A 364 21.78 -20.09 5.45
N GLY A 365 22.58 -20.14 6.51
CA GLY A 365 24.04 -20.29 6.42
C GLY A 365 24.75 -18.94 6.25
N TRP A 366 25.96 -18.86 6.79
CA TRP A 366 26.64 -17.57 6.96
C TRP A 366 26.98 -16.88 5.64
N THR A 367 27.42 -17.65 4.63
CA THR A 367 27.74 -17.12 3.29
C THR A 367 26.50 -16.52 2.62
N ASN A 368 25.35 -17.20 2.67
CA ASN A 368 24.13 -16.73 2.01
C ASN A 368 23.57 -15.47 2.68
N LEU A 369 23.67 -15.37 4.00
CA LEU A 369 23.30 -14.16 4.74
C LEU A 369 24.27 -13.01 4.49
N TYR A 370 25.58 -13.28 4.43
CA TYR A 370 26.58 -12.29 4.04
C TYR A 370 26.29 -11.73 2.64
N SER A 371 26.07 -12.60 1.65
CA SER A 371 25.69 -12.21 0.29
C SER A 371 24.36 -11.44 0.28
N PHE A 372 23.35 -11.85 1.05
CA PHE A 372 22.08 -11.14 1.14
C PHE A 372 22.26 -9.70 1.65
N PHE A 373 22.94 -9.51 2.78
CA PHE A 373 23.19 -8.17 3.34
C PHE A 373 24.09 -7.33 2.43
N LYS A 374 25.13 -7.93 1.83
CA LYS A 374 26.00 -7.26 0.86
C LYS A 374 25.20 -6.75 -0.33
N THR A 375 24.43 -7.62 -0.98
CA THR A 375 23.63 -7.28 -2.17
C THR A 375 22.59 -6.20 -1.86
N PHE A 376 21.89 -6.26 -0.71
CA PHE A 376 20.97 -5.21 -0.30
C PHE A 376 21.67 -3.85 -0.07
N LEU A 377 22.66 -3.81 0.82
CA LEU A 377 23.28 -2.55 1.25
C LEU A 377 24.23 -1.95 0.21
N PHE A 378 24.68 -2.71 -0.79
CA PHE A 378 25.44 -2.20 -1.94
C PHE A 378 24.53 -1.68 -3.06
N ASN A 379 23.20 -1.96 -3.01
CA ASN A 379 22.17 -1.29 -3.79
C ASN A 379 21.46 -0.19 -2.98
N GLU A 380 22.07 0.26 -1.87
CA GLU A 380 21.58 1.33 -0.97
C GLU A 380 20.24 1.05 -0.27
N VAL A 381 19.73 -0.18 -0.33
CA VAL A 381 18.49 -0.58 0.34
C VAL A 381 18.80 -1.26 1.68
N VAL A 382 18.24 -0.73 2.76
CA VAL A 382 18.27 -1.37 4.09
C VAL A 382 17.18 -2.45 4.15
N PRO A 383 17.50 -3.75 4.30
CA PRO A 383 16.48 -4.79 4.38
C PRO A 383 15.71 -4.70 5.69
N PHE A 384 14.40 -4.93 5.64
CA PHE A 384 13.45 -4.66 6.72
C PHE A 384 13.43 -3.19 7.16
N ARG A 385 13.63 -2.22 6.23
CA ARG A 385 13.68 -0.77 6.54
C ARG A 385 12.52 -0.31 7.42
N THR A 386 11.30 -0.69 7.05
CA THR A 386 10.03 -0.30 7.71
C THR A 386 9.65 -1.16 8.91
N HIS A 387 10.44 -2.20 9.24
CA HIS A 387 10.14 -3.11 10.34
C HIS A 387 11.36 -3.32 11.25
N SER A 388 11.53 -2.43 12.23
CA SER A 388 12.70 -2.38 13.12
C SER A 388 12.96 -3.69 13.87
N VAL A 389 11.92 -4.37 14.37
CA VAL A 389 12.11 -5.61 15.15
C VAL A 389 12.61 -6.77 14.30
N ARG A 390 12.21 -6.87 13.01
CA ARG A 390 12.80 -7.86 12.08
C ARG A 390 14.22 -7.46 11.68
N ARG A 391 14.45 -6.18 11.36
CA ARG A 391 15.79 -5.65 11.02
C ARG A 391 16.80 -5.95 12.12
N LYS A 392 16.50 -5.53 13.35
CA LYS A 392 17.34 -5.73 14.53
C LYS A 392 17.68 -7.21 14.72
N ARG A 393 16.69 -8.11 14.68
CA ARG A 393 16.93 -9.57 14.78
C ARG A 393 17.79 -10.13 13.66
N ALA A 394 17.60 -9.66 12.42
CA ALA A 394 18.43 -10.09 11.29
C ALA A 394 19.89 -9.61 11.45
N PHE A 395 20.09 -8.36 11.87
CA PHE A 395 21.41 -7.74 12.01
C PHE A 395 22.14 -8.27 13.24
N GLU A 396 21.55 -8.21 14.43
CA GLU A 396 22.11 -8.82 15.65
C GLU A 396 22.35 -10.32 15.44
N GLY A 397 21.47 -11.03 14.73
CA GLY A 397 21.61 -12.45 14.44
C GLY A 397 22.78 -12.81 13.52
N PHE A 398 23.25 -11.88 12.70
CA PHE A 398 24.45 -12.03 11.88
C PHE A 398 25.70 -11.48 12.57
N LEU A 399 25.63 -10.28 13.15
CA LEU A 399 26.72 -9.61 13.87
C LEU A 399 27.16 -10.41 15.10
N ASN A 400 26.21 -11.00 15.86
CA ASN A 400 26.55 -11.77 17.06
C ASN A 400 27.03 -13.20 16.79
N HIS A 401 26.92 -13.71 15.57
CA HIS A 401 27.40 -15.04 15.23
C HIS A 401 28.92 -15.14 15.41
N SER A 402 29.40 -16.21 16.04
CA SER A 402 30.79 -16.38 16.50
C SER A 402 31.83 -16.25 15.38
N PHE A 403 31.52 -16.76 14.19
CA PHE A 403 32.36 -16.59 13.00
C PHE A 403 32.44 -15.13 12.56
N THR A 404 31.34 -14.37 12.62
CA THR A 404 31.31 -12.94 12.28
C THR A 404 32.17 -12.13 13.24
N LYS A 405 32.04 -12.35 14.56
CA LYS A 405 32.89 -11.70 15.57
C LYS A 405 34.38 -12.01 15.35
N THR A 406 34.70 -13.26 15.03
CA THR A 406 36.09 -13.67 14.71
C THR A 406 36.60 -12.98 13.44
N MET A 407 35.82 -12.96 12.37
CA MET A 407 36.13 -12.25 11.12
C MET A 407 36.41 -10.76 11.37
N ILE A 408 35.55 -10.08 12.13
CA ILE A 408 35.73 -8.66 12.50
C ILE A 408 37.05 -8.47 13.27
N LYS A 409 37.31 -9.29 14.31
CA LYS A 409 38.54 -9.21 15.13
C LYS A 409 39.81 -9.32 14.27
N TYR A 410 39.89 -10.31 13.39
CA TYR A 410 41.08 -10.54 12.56
C TYR A 410 41.20 -9.48 11.45
N LEU A 411 40.15 -9.26 10.64
CA LEU A 411 40.21 -8.36 9.49
C LEU A 411 40.45 -6.91 9.90
N SER A 412 39.91 -6.44 11.04
CA SER A 412 40.11 -5.07 11.51
C SER A 412 41.58 -4.76 11.82
N VAL A 413 42.31 -5.70 12.42
CA VAL A 413 43.74 -5.52 12.75
C VAL A 413 44.61 -5.64 11.50
N ILE A 414 44.29 -6.55 10.58
CA ILE A 414 44.98 -6.67 9.28
C ILE A 414 44.76 -5.39 8.45
N ASN A 415 43.53 -4.88 8.36
CA ASN A 415 43.20 -3.66 7.60
C ASN A 415 43.97 -2.43 8.13
N LYS A 416 44.02 -2.26 9.46
CA LYS A 416 44.78 -1.18 10.13
C LYS A 416 46.30 -1.24 9.94
N ASN A 417 46.87 -2.42 9.66
CA ASN A 417 48.31 -2.59 9.42
C ASN A 417 48.68 -2.74 7.93
N HIS A 418 47.68 -2.86 7.04
CA HIS A 418 47.76 -3.13 5.59
C HIS A 418 48.43 -4.47 5.21
N ARG A 419 49.66 -4.73 5.65
CA ARG A 419 50.43 -5.97 5.45
C ARG A 419 51.16 -6.31 6.75
N ILE A 420 50.87 -7.47 7.34
CA ILE A 420 51.29 -7.83 8.71
C ILE A 420 51.83 -9.26 8.78
N THR A 421 52.90 -9.50 9.55
CA THR A 421 53.40 -10.87 9.82
C THR A 421 52.52 -11.62 10.81
N VAL A 422 52.50 -12.96 10.73
CA VAL A 422 51.81 -13.82 11.72
C VAL A 422 52.22 -13.45 13.15
N LYS A 423 53.52 -13.31 13.43
CA LYS A 423 54.07 -12.89 14.74
C LYS A 423 53.53 -11.55 15.23
N LYS A 424 53.47 -10.52 14.38
CA LYS A 424 52.90 -9.22 14.77
C LYS A 424 51.38 -9.30 14.98
N LEU A 425 50.67 -10.11 14.18
CA LEU A 425 49.23 -10.35 14.36
C LEU A 425 48.93 -11.13 15.65
N SER A 426 49.78 -12.10 16.02
CA SER A 426 49.75 -12.84 17.29
C SER A 426 49.83 -11.91 18.50
N MET A 427 50.84 -11.04 18.53
CA MET A 427 51.01 -10.06 19.61
C MET A 427 49.82 -9.09 19.71
N LEU A 428 49.30 -8.58 18.57
CA LEU A 428 48.16 -7.65 18.56
C LEU A 428 46.81 -8.31 18.93
N LEU A 429 46.58 -9.57 18.54
CA LEU A 429 45.33 -10.27 18.84
C LEU A 429 45.33 -11.00 20.20
N LYS A 430 46.52 -11.18 20.81
CA LYS A 430 46.80 -12.06 21.95
C LYS A 430 46.35 -13.50 21.68
N ILE A 431 46.80 -14.07 20.55
CA ILE A 431 46.49 -15.44 20.10
C ILE A 431 47.78 -16.07 19.54
N ARG A 432 48.06 -17.34 19.87
CA ARG A 432 49.22 -18.10 19.38
C ARG A 432 49.31 -18.10 17.84
N GLU A 433 50.54 -18.07 17.32
CA GLU A 433 50.82 -18.00 15.87
C GLU A 433 50.22 -19.16 15.09
N ASP A 434 50.31 -20.39 15.61
CA ASP A 434 49.74 -21.60 14.98
C ASP A 434 48.22 -21.49 14.88
N SER A 435 47.57 -21.07 15.96
CA SER A 435 46.10 -20.90 16.03
C SER A 435 45.60 -19.77 15.11
N ILE A 436 46.43 -18.78 14.81
CA ILE A 436 46.18 -17.77 13.77
C ILE A 436 46.31 -18.41 12.38
N LEU A 437 47.40 -19.13 12.11
CA LEU A 437 47.62 -19.80 10.81
C LEU A 437 46.52 -20.82 10.51
N ASP A 438 46.15 -21.67 11.46
CA ASP A 438 45.04 -22.63 11.32
C ASP A 438 43.69 -21.94 11.08
N THR A 439 43.48 -20.77 11.68
CA THR A 439 42.27 -19.97 11.44
C THR A 439 42.26 -19.41 10.03
N LEU A 440 43.36 -18.76 9.62
CA LEU A 440 43.45 -18.06 8.34
C LEU A 440 43.64 -18.99 7.12
N ARG A 441 44.16 -20.21 7.31
CA ARG A 441 44.28 -21.24 6.25
C ARG A 441 42.94 -21.92 5.92
N LYS A 442 41.93 -21.86 6.80
CA LYS A 442 40.59 -22.43 6.55
C LYS A 442 39.96 -21.83 5.29
N LYS A 443 39.32 -22.66 4.47
CA LYS A 443 38.68 -22.28 3.18
C LYS A 443 37.78 -21.04 3.29
N GLN A 444 37.13 -20.84 4.44
CA GLN A 444 36.24 -19.71 4.75
C GLN A 444 36.95 -18.35 4.84
N TYR A 445 38.25 -18.29 5.16
CA TYR A 445 39.02 -17.03 5.26
C TYR A 445 39.73 -16.66 3.95
N LYS A 446 40.03 -17.65 3.09
CA LYS A 446 40.85 -17.48 1.87
C LYS A 446 40.34 -16.44 0.86
N THR A 447 39.06 -16.08 0.88
CA THR A 447 38.49 -15.02 0.02
C THR A 447 38.71 -13.62 0.58
N TYR A 448 38.85 -13.46 1.90
CA TYR A 448 38.86 -12.17 2.60
C TYR A 448 40.27 -11.65 2.91
N ILE A 449 41.29 -12.51 2.82
CA ILE A 449 42.70 -12.18 3.03
C ILE A 449 43.57 -12.77 1.92
N LYS A 450 44.78 -12.21 1.75
CA LYS A 450 45.89 -12.83 1.05
C LYS A 450 46.94 -13.27 2.07
N ILE A 451 47.59 -14.41 1.81
CA ILE A 451 48.78 -14.87 2.54
C ILE A 451 49.89 -15.02 1.50
N GLU A 452 51.02 -14.39 1.77
CA GLU A 452 52.21 -14.33 0.91
C GLU A 452 53.45 -14.79 1.69
N GLY A 453 54.49 -15.23 1.00
CA GLY A 453 55.72 -15.73 1.61
C GLY A 453 55.70 -17.22 1.99
N LEU A 454 56.85 -17.73 2.45
CA LEU A 454 57.09 -19.16 2.66
C LEU A 454 57.03 -19.59 4.14
N GLY A 455 57.02 -18.65 5.08
CA GLY A 455 57.00 -18.94 6.52
C GLY A 455 58.37 -19.18 7.16
N ILE A 456 59.45 -18.88 6.43
CA ILE A 456 60.85 -19.04 6.86
C ILE A 456 61.40 -17.67 7.27
N ASN A 457 62.40 -17.59 8.17
CA ASN A 457 62.91 -16.30 8.71
C ASN A 457 63.23 -15.21 7.66
N ARG A 458 63.75 -15.58 6.47
CA ARG A 458 64.03 -14.61 5.38
C ARG A 458 62.82 -14.30 4.47
N ASN A 459 61.72 -15.04 4.61
CA ASN A 459 60.48 -14.87 3.84
C ASN A 459 59.25 -15.29 4.68
N PRO A 460 58.92 -14.54 5.76
CA PRO A 460 57.86 -14.89 6.70
C PRO A 460 56.48 -14.77 6.07
N PHE A 461 55.47 -15.44 6.66
CA PHE A 461 54.09 -15.31 6.21
C PHE A 461 53.58 -13.87 6.44
N LEU A 462 53.32 -13.17 5.33
CA LEU A 462 52.74 -11.83 5.27
C LEU A 462 51.26 -11.93 4.93
N ILE A 463 50.43 -11.31 5.76
CA ILE A 463 48.97 -11.32 5.64
C ILE A 463 48.51 -9.92 5.24
N SER A 464 47.67 -9.82 4.21
CA SER A 464 46.99 -8.57 3.82
C SER A 464 45.50 -8.82 3.59
N ILE A 465 44.69 -7.75 3.62
CA ILE A 465 43.24 -7.84 3.42
C ILE A 465 42.88 -7.79 1.93
N SER A 466 41.97 -8.65 1.48
CA SER A 466 41.49 -8.66 0.09
C SER A 466 40.45 -7.54 -0.15
N LYS A 467 40.03 -7.33 -1.40
CA LYS A 467 38.86 -6.48 -1.71
C LYS A 467 37.62 -6.97 -0.97
N GLU A 468 37.37 -8.28 -0.96
CA GLU A 468 36.22 -8.89 -0.28
C GLU A 468 36.30 -8.72 1.25
N GLY A 469 37.52 -8.74 1.82
CA GLY A 469 37.73 -8.40 3.24
C GLY A 469 37.38 -6.94 3.57
N LYS A 470 37.72 -6.00 2.68
CA LYS A 470 37.33 -4.59 2.82
C LYS A 470 35.83 -4.37 2.64
N ASP A 471 35.22 -5.05 1.65
CA ASP A 471 33.77 -5.06 1.44
C ASP A 471 33.02 -5.61 2.67
N PHE A 472 33.52 -6.68 3.28
CA PHE A 472 32.99 -7.22 4.54
C PHE A 472 33.06 -6.20 5.68
N LEU A 473 34.21 -5.55 5.91
CA LEU A 473 34.31 -4.54 6.96
C LEU A 473 33.37 -3.34 6.71
N LYS A 474 33.27 -2.87 5.45
CA LYS A 474 32.31 -1.83 5.05
C LYS A 474 30.85 -2.26 5.33
N LEU A 475 30.53 -3.52 5.08
CA LEU A 475 29.21 -4.08 5.37
C LEU A 475 28.90 -4.06 6.87
N ILE A 476 29.83 -4.51 7.72
CA ILE A 476 29.68 -4.51 9.18
C ILE A 476 29.43 -3.08 9.70
N THR A 477 30.25 -2.11 9.30
CA THR A 477 30.07 -0.69 9.67
C THR A 477 28.77 -0.08 9.13
N ASN A 478 28.13 -0.68 8.13
CA ASN A 478 26.79 -0.27 7.68
C ASN A 478 25.67 -0.98 8.44
N LEU A 479 25.83 -2.24 8.84
CA LEU A 479 24.87 -2.98 9.67
C LEU A 479 24.81 -2.43 11.11
N GLU A 480 25.92 -1.93 11.64
CA GLU A 480 26.03 -1.34 12.99
C GLU A 480 25.36 0.04 13.13
N LYS A 481 24.83 0.62 12.05
CA LYS A 481 24.16 1.95 12.04
C LYS A 481 22.63 1.91 12.18
N PHE A 482 22.00 0.73 12.20
CA PHE A 482 20.58 0.56 11.84
C PHE A 482 19.78 -0.42 12.73
#